data_AF-A0A955YTU0-F1
#
_entry.id   AF-A0A955YTU0-F1
#
_cell.length_a   1.000
_cell.length_b   1.000
_cell.length_c   1.000
_cell.angle_alpha   90.00
_cell.angle_beta   90.00
_cell.angle_gamma   90.00
#
_symmetry.space_group_name_H-M   'P 1'
#
loop_
_entity.id
_entity.type
_entity.pdbx_description
1 polymer ?
#
loop_
_entity_poly.entity_id
_entity_poly.type
_entity_poly.pdbx_seq_one_letter_code
_entity_poly.pdbx_strand_id
1 'polypeptide(L)'
;ADVIDWTLAAPCAVGSTHDAACAKEFIQSFGRRAFRRTLLTEETEWLEGVYKDAAAEFDFEESLEILVRVMLQSPQFLYLHEEGEDDPTLPYGIRRLTGYERASRLSYFLWNTMPDEPLLVAAEQGKLDDAEGLRAEADRLLEDPRAKGALHHFVAEWLELNGSETHPALEDQPKDPNLFPEMVDPDLREAMRQEVYALVDRVFFEGDAQLSSLFTSTEAYVTPALAALYGQPFSGGTPTVQTVELLPQAITWKGEGNSKVEGSTFLVGDHSYPDETKTARVGTRPLVAVTPGQVLEGRVAMAAGVTFRAEVRYYNASQTIVSTDTKASLVTGSSTLTSSVPVGATQAALRIYLSNVSDGSAYEILAASLSRKESSGPSMGAEGAKWIELSGGERAGLFTRAAFLTMYASDKAESPILRGVHLLKNVLCAPPGAPPPTANDTPVESQAIDGEALSIRELTDARTKGAECMVCHAQINKIGFALGNYDAIGQFQEKDSVTGEPVNASGELAGTDVDGEVDDGVDLSARLAGSAQVSGCVASHWIEQALGRRPSDLDGCSEEAVQGVFADTGDLRELLRSVVTSDAFLYRNEIAEEGDQ
;
A
#
# COMPACT_ATOMS: atom_id res chain seq x y z
N ALA A 1 3.62 -25.42 -0.02
CA ALA A 1 2.59 -25.45 -1.06
C ALA A 1 1.28 -25.21 -0.35
N ASP A 2 0.75 -23.99 -0.50
CA ASP A 2 -0.54 -23.63 0.05
C ASP A 2 -1.63 -24.24 -0.84
N VAL A 3 -2.62 -24.88 -0.21
CA VAL A 3 -3.72 -25.58 -0.87
C VAL A 3 -4.80 -24.55 -1.16
N ILE A 4 -5.27 -24.48 -2.41
CA ILE A 4 -6.36 -23.58 -2.81
C ILE A 4 -7.61 -23.89 -1.96
N ASP A 5 -8.24 -22.86 -1.39
CA ASP A 5 -9.54 -23.03 -0.74
C ASP A 5 -10.65 -23.08 -1.80
N TRP A 6 -10.94 -24.30 -2.25
CA TRP A 6 -11.96 -24.54 -3.26
C TRP A 6 -13.37 -24.14 -2.84
N THR A 7 -13.64 -23.96 -1.54
CA THR A 7 -14.95 -23.47 -1.09
C THR A 7 -15.15 -21.98 -1.37
N LEU A 8 -14.06 -21.24 -1.56
CA LEU A 8 -14.06 -19.83 -1.96
C LEU A 8 -13.80 -19.67 -3.47
N ALA A 9 -12.98 -20.56 -4.04
CA ALA A 9 -12.53 -20.44 -5.42
C ALA A 9 -13.53 -21.00 -6.44
N ALA A 10 -14.21 -22.11 -6.12
CA ALA A 10 -15.12 -22.80 -7.03
C ALA A 10 -16.59 -22.55 -6.70
N PRO A 11 -17.46 -22.45 -7.73
CA PRO A 11 -18.91 -22.27 -7.55
C PRO A 11 -19.63 -23.54 -7.08
N CYS A 12 -18.93 -24.67 -7.03
CA CYS A 12 -19.44 -26.01 -6.77
C CYS A 12 -18.48 -26.79 -5.85
N ALA A 13 -18.97 -27.88 -5.26
CA ALA A 13 -18.18 -28.70 -4.36
C ALA A 13 -17.10 -29.49 -5.12
N VAL A 14 -15.83 -29.20 -4.82
CA VAL A 14 -14.68 -29.95 -5.36
C VAL A 14 -14.47 -31.19 -4.48
N GLY A 15 -14.72 -32.37 -5.06
CA GLY A 15 -14.60 -33.67 -4.39
C GLY A 15 -13.62 -34.62 -5.08
N SER A 16 -13.55 -35.86 -4.63
CA SER A 16 -12.60 -36.86 -5.15
C SER A 16 -12.96 -37.46 -6.52
N THR A 17 -14.05 -37.02 -7.14
CA THR A 17 -14.53 -37.52 -8.44
C THR A 17 -14.71 -36.36 -9.39
N HIS A 18 -14.25 -36.53 -10.64
CA HIS A 18 -14.43 -35.53 -11.68
C HIS A 18 -15.90 -35.24 -11.93
N ASP A 19 -16.22 -33.95 -12.00
CA ASP A 19 -17.52 -33.43 -12.41
C ASP A 19 -17.31 -32.43 -13.54
N ALA A 20 -17.65 -32.83 -14.76
CA ALA A 20 -17.48 -32.01 -15.95
C ALA A 20 -18.38 -30.76 -15.94
N ALA A 21 -19.56 -30.83 -15.32
CA ALA A 21 -20.45 -29.66 -15.20
C ALA A 21 -19.85 -28.64 -14.23
N CYS A 22 -19.35 -29.11 -13.09
CA CYS A 22 -18.64 -28.27 -12.13
C CYS A 22 -17.37 -27.65 -12.74
N ALA A 23 -16.58 -28.43 -13.50
CA ALA A 23 -15.41 -27.90 -14.21
C ALA A 23 -15.77 -26.79 -15.20
N LYS A 24 -16.86 -26.95 -15.97
CA LYS A 24 -17.35 -25.94 -16.90
C LYS A 24 -17.81 -24.66 -16.17
N GLU A 25 -18.56 -24.79 -15.08
CA GLU A 25 -19.00 -23.66 -14.27
C GLU A 25 -17.81 -22.94 -13.61
N PHE A 26 -16.79 -23.71 -13.16
CA PHE A 26 -15.54 -23.18 -12.67
C PHE A 26 -14.79 -22.39 -13.76
N ILE A 27 -14.66 -22.93 -14.97
CA ILE A 27 -14.01 -22.25 -16.11
C ILE A 27 -14.70 -20.91 -16.37
N GLN A 28 -16.03 -20.89 -16.40
CA GLN A 28 -16.80 -19.67 -16.65
C GLN A 28 -16.65 -18.64 -15.53
N SER A 29 -16.82 -19.05 -14.27
CA SER A 29 -16.80 -18.14 -13.12
C SER A 29 -15.40 -17.67 -12.73
N PHE A 30 -14.40 -18.54 -12.76
CA PHE A 30 -13.02 -18.17 -12.50
C PHE A 30 -12.42 -17.42 -13.69
N GLY A 31 -12.64 -17.88 -14.92
CA GLY A 31 -12.12 -17.20 -16.11
C GLY A 31 -12.74 -15.82 -16.33
N ARG A 32 -14.03 -15.61 -16.00
CA ARG A 32 -14.65 -14.27 -16.04
C ARG A 32 -13.96 -13.29 -15.10
N ARG A 33 -13.58 -13.73 -13.90
CA ARG A 33 -12.81 -12.93 -12.93
C ARG A 33 -11.36 -12.72 -13.38
N ALA A 34 -10.70 -13.80 -13.82
CA ALA A 34 -9.30 -13.76 -14.22
C ALA A 34 -9.07 -12.88 -15.46
N PHE A 35 -9.93 -13.00 -16.48
CA PHE A 35 -9.83 -12.23 -17.72
C PHE A 35 -10.66 -10.95 -17.69
N ARG A 36 -11.42 -10.72 -16.62
CA ARG A 36 -12.19 -9.49 -16.35
C ARG A 36 -13.25 -9.17 -17.42
N ARG A 37 -13.75 -10.21 -18.08
CA ARG A 37 -14.82 -10.16 -19.09
C ARG A 37 -15.45 -11.53 -19.25
N THR A 38 -16.60 -11.61 -19.91
CA THR A 38 -17.08 -12.91 -20.40
C THR A 38 -16.01 -13.56 -21.30
N LEU A 39 -15.72 -14.83 -21.05
CA LEU A 39 -14.81 -15.60 -21.90
C LEU A 39 -15.37 -15.71 -23.31
N LEU A 40 -14.50 -15.69 -24.30
CA LEU A 40 -14.85 -16.02 -25.66
C LEU A 40 -15.24 -17.51 -25.75
N THR A 41 -15.97 -17.86 -26.81
CA THR A 41 -16.38 -19.25 -27.02
C THR A 41 -15.14 -20.13 -27.20
N GLU A 42 -14.17 -19.65 -27.97
CA GLU A 42 -12.91 -20.31 -28.27
C GLU A 42 -12.04 -20.49 -27.02
N GLU A 43 -12.03 -19.50 -26.11
CA GLU A 43 -11.31 -19.59 -24.83
C GLU A 43 -11.95 -20.64 -23.92
N THR A 44 -13.28 -20.68 -23.88
CA THR A 44 -14.02 -21.67 -23.10
C THR A 44 -13.74 -23.08 -23.62
N GLU A 45 -13.83 -23.31 -24.93
CA GLU A 45 -13.54 -24.59 -25.57
C GLU A 45 -12.09 -25.04 -25.34
N TRP A 46 -11.14 -24.11 -25.42
CA TRP A 46 -9.73 -24.39 -25.15
C TRP A 46 -9.50 -24.81 -23.69
N LEU A 47 -10.07 -24.09 -22.72
CA LEU A 47 -9.95 -24.40 -21.29
C LEU A 47 -10.65 -25.72 -20.93
N GLU A 48 -11.79 -26.03 -21.55
CA GLU A 48 -12.44 -27.34 -21.41
C GLU A 48 -11.54 -28.48 -21.96
N GLY A 49 -10.81 -28.22 -23.04
CA GLY A 49 -9.76 -29.13 -23.55
C GLY A 49 -8.62 -29.33 -22.56
N VAL A 50 -8.08 -28.25 -22.00
CA VAL A 50 -7.04 -28.30 -20.94
C VAL A 50 -7.50 -29.12 -19.75
N TYR A 51 -8.74 -28.91 -19.28
CA TYR A 51 -9.30 -29.68 -18.18
C TYR A 51 -9.38 -31.17 -18.52
N LYS A 52 -9.84 -31.52 -19.74
CA LYS A 52 -9.95 -32.91 -20.17
C LYS A 52 -8.60 -33.61 -20.20
N ASP A 53 -7.56 -32.94 -20.66
CA ASP A 53 -6.20 -33.49 -20.69
C ASP A 53 -5.65 -33.66 -19.27
N ALA A 54 -5.85 -32.67 -18.39
CA ALA A 54 -5.48 -32.78 -16.98
C ALA A 54 -6.22 -33.91 -16.25
N ALA A 55 -7.53 -34.05 -16.47
CA ALA A 55 -8.36 -35.09 -15.85
C ALA A 55 -8.03 -36.52 -16.33
N ALA A 56 -7.22 -36.67 -17.37
CA ALA A 56 -6.70 -37.97 -17.79
C ALA A 56 -5.50 -38.44 -16.94
N GLU A 57 -4.83 -37.52 -16.24
CA GLU A 57 -3.58 -37.77 -15.50
C GLU A 57 -3.70 -37.50 -14.00
N PHE A 58 -4.56 -36.56 -13.60
CA PHE A 58 -4.65 -36.01 -12.25
C PHE A 58 -6.05 -36.15 -11.66
N ASP A 59 -6.16 -36.02 -10.34
CA ASP A 59 -7.47 -35.98 -9.70
C ASP A 59 -8.23 -34.67 -9.99
N PHE A 60 -9.48 -34.56 -9.50
CA PHE A 60 -10.31 -33.40 -9.82
C PHE A 60 -9.75 -32.10 -9.27
N GLU A 61 -9.18 -32.13 -8.06
CA GLU A 61 -8.62 -30.95 -7.42
C GLU A 61 -7.39 -30.46 -8.18
N GLU A 62 -6.45 -31.36 -8.45
CA GLU A 62 -5.23 -31.10 -9.21
C GLU A 62 -5.54 -30.63 -10.65
N SER A 63 -6.59 -31.16 -11.27
CA SER A 63 -7.03 -30.74 -12.61
C SER A 63 -7.56 -29.30 -12.62
N LEU A 64 -8.29 -28.88 -11.59
CA LEU A 64 -8.70 -27.49 -11.44
C LEU A 64 -7.52 -26.58 -11.09
N GLU A 65 -6.53 -27.05 -10.31
CA GLU A 65 -5.29 -26.29 -10.09
C GLU A 65 -4.55 -26.02 -11.39
N ILE A 66 -4.52 -26.99 -12.32
CA ILE A 66 -3.92 -26.80 -13.64
C ILE A 66 -4.65 -25.71 -14.42
N LEU A 67 -5.99 -25.69 -14.39
CA LEU A 67 -6.76 -24.59 -15.00
C LEU A 67 -6.40 -23.24 -14.40
N VAL A 68 -6.32 -23.14 -13.07
CA VAL A 68 -5.89 -21.89 -12.41
C VAL A 68 -4.52 -21.47 -12.91
N ARG A 69 -3.53 -22.37 -12.93
CA ARG A 69 -2.19 -22.07 -13.43
C ARG A 69 -2.21 -21.60 -14.88
N VAL A 70 -3.00 -22.26 -15.74
CA VAL A 70 -3.11 -21.89 -17.16
C VAL A 70 -3.73 -20.51 -17.32
N MET A 71 -4.82 -20.21 -16.61
CA MET A 71 -5.46 -18.90 -16.68
C MET A 71 -4.57 -17.78 -16.12
N LEU A 72 -3.90 -18.00 -14.98
CA LEU A 72 -3.01 -17.01 -14.37
C LEU A 72 -1.70 -16.77 -15.14
N GLN A 73 -1.36 -17.63 -16.10
CA GLN A 73 -0.24 -17.44 -17.02
C GLN A 73 -0.68 -16.95 -18.41
N SER A 74 -1.98 -16.79 -18.64
CA SER A 74 -2.52 -16.27 -19.89
C SER A 74 -2.18 -14.78 -20.06
N PRO A 75 -1.87 -14.30 -21.28
CA PRO A 75 -1.78 -12.87 -21.55
C PRO A 75 -3.04 -12.10 -21.12
N GLN A 76 -4.22 -12.72 -21.20
CA GLN A 76 -5.50 -12.14 -20.78
C GLN A 76 -5.58 -11.90 -19.26
N PHE A 77 -4.79 -12.60 -18.45
CA PHE A 77 -4.66 -12.33 -17.02
C PHE A 77 -3.52 -11.36 -16.74
N LEU A 78 -2.33 -11.61 -17.32
CA LEU A 78 -1.09 -10.90 -17.03
C LEU A 78 -1.10 -9.43 -17.47
N TYR A 79 -1.87 -9.09 -18.51
CA TYR A 79 -1.98 -7.74 -19.03
C TYR A 79 -3.41 -7.20 -18.88
N LEU A 80 -3.53 -5.90 -18.64
CA LEU A 80 -4.76 -5.16 -18.93
C LEU A 80 -4.80 -4.92 -20.44
N HIS A 81 -5.39 -5.88 -21.15
CA HIS A 81 -5.50 -5.84 -22.60
C HIS A 81 -6.62 -4.88 -23.00
N GLU A 82 -6.25 -3.80 -23.69
CA GLU A 82 -7.16 -2.72 -24.09
C GLU A 82 -7.06 -2.52 -25.60
N GLU A 83 -7.72 -3.37 -26.38
CA GLU A 83 -7.77 -3.23 -27.84
C GLU A 83 -8.73 -2.11 -28.24
N GLY A 84 -9.82 -1.95 -27.48
CA GLY A 84 -10.96 -1.14 -27.88
C GLY A 84 -11.73 -1.74 -29.06
N GLU A 85 -12.77 -1.03 -29.45
CA GLU A 85 -13.67 -1.34 -30.55
C GLU A 85 -13.72 -0.20 -31.57
N ASP A 86 -13.99 -0.55 -32.82
CA ASP A 86 -14.11 0.41 -33.91
C ASP A 86 -15.40 1.20 -33.75
N ASP A 87 -15.27 2.52 -33.74
CA ASP A 87 -16.41 3.44 -33.79
C ASP A 87 -16.29 4.32 -35.05
N PRO A 88 -17.18 4.17 -36.04
CA PRO A 88 -17.09 4.92 -37.30
C PRO A 88 -17.36 6.42 -37.12
N THR A 89 -17.77 6.86 -35.93
CA THR A 89 -17.94 8.28 -35.61
C THR A 89 -16.67 8.94 -35.07
N LEU A 90 -15.67 8.14 -34.70
CA LEU A 90 -14.39 8.63 -34.20
C LEU A 90 -13.40 8.92 -35.34
N PRO A 91 -12.44 9.84 -35.13
CA PRO A 91 -11.30 10.02 -36.01
C PRO A 91 -10.49 8.72 -36.21
N TYR A 92 -9.82 8.62 -37.35
CA TYR A 92 -8.92 7.50 -37.64
C TYR A 92 -7.86 7.34 -36.55
N GLY A 93 -7.59 6.09 -36.15
CA GLY A 93 -6.60 5.77 -35.13
C GLY A 93 -7.07 6.01 -33.68
N ILE A 94 -8.35 6.34 -33.46
CA ILE A 94 -8.95 6.41 -32.12
C ILE A 94 -9.97 5.28 -31.98
N ARG A 95 -9.81 4.46 -30.95
CA ARG A 95 -10.73 3.36 -30.63
C ARG A 95 -11.40 3.61 -29.29
N ARG A 96 -12.68 3.24 -29.19
CA ARG A 96 -13.43 3.32 -27.94
C ARG A 96 -13.15 2.10 -27.10
N LEU A 97 -12.93 2.27 -25.80
CA LEU A 97 -12.80 1.12 -24.92
C LEU A 97 -14.16 0.45 -24.71
N THR A 98 -14.16 -0.87 -24.77
CA THR A 98 -15.33 -1.70 -24.50
C THR A 98 -15.80 -1.49 -23.04
N GLY A 99 -17.02 -1.90 -22.72
CA GLY A 99 -17.53 -1.86 -21.34
C GLY A 99 -16.61 -2.60 -20.36
N TYR A 100 -16.07 -3.76 -20.74
CA TYR A 100 -15.21 -4.56 -19.86
C TYR A 100 -13.82 -3.95 -19.65
N GLU A 101 -13.25 -3.33 -20.68
CA GLU A 101 -11.99 -2.58 -20.57
C GLU A 101 -12.19 -1.38 -19.65
N ARG A 102 -13.30 -0.63 -19.78
CA ARG A 102 -13.64 0.47 -18.87
C ARG A 102 -13.88 0.02 -17.44
N ALA A 103 -14.56 -1.11 -17.24
CA ALA A 103 -14.72 -1.72 -15.90
C ALA A 103 -13.37 -2.05 -15.26
N SER A 104 -12.47 -2.66 -16.02
CA SER A 104 -11.13 -2.99 -15.54
C SER A 104 -10.34 -1.72 -15.22
N ARG A 105 -10.38 -0.71 -16.10
CA ARG A 105 -9.69 0.55 -15.85
C ARG A 105 -10.24 1.26 -14.61
N LEU A 106 -11.57 1.31 -14.44
CA LEU A 106 -12.22 1.87 -13.23
C LEU A 106 -11.73 1.17 -11.96
N SER A 107 -11.74 -0.17 -11.96
CA SER A 107 -11.41 -0.93 -10.75
C SER A 107 -9.92 -0.88 -10.40
N TYR A 108 -9.03 -0.91 -11.37
CA TYR A 108 -7.61 -0.79 -11.11
C TYR A 108 -7.24 0.63 -10.70
N PHE A 109 -7.86 1.65 -11.30
CA PHE A 109 -7.65 3.03 -10.90
C PHE A 109 -8.15 3.31 -9.47
N LEU A 110 -9.38 2.88 -9.15
CA LEU A 110 -10.04 3.26 -7.89
C LEU A 110 -9.83 2.24 -6.75
N TRP A 111 -9.49 0.98 -7.04
CA TRP A 111 -9.30 -0.07 -6.03
C TRP A 111 -7.96 -0.83 -6.11
N ASN A 112 -7.10 -0.57 -7.11
CA ASN A 112 -5.89 -1.36 -7.36
C ASN A 112 -6.14 -2.88 -7.46
N THR A 113 -7.33 -3.28 -7.95
CA THR A 113 -7.68 -4.69 -8.10
C THR A 113 -8.72 -4.90 -9.19
N MET A 114 -9.01 -6.17 -9.48
CA MET A 114 -9.98 -6.58 -10.49
C MET A 114 -11.40 -6.05 -10.21
N PRO A 115 -12.22 -5.85 -11.27
CA PRO A 115 -13.61 -5.44 -11.12
C PRO A 115 -14.40 -6.49 -10.35
N ASP A 116 -15.36 -6.04 -9.55
CA ASP A 116 -16.33 -6.92 -8.92
C ASP A 116 -17.44 -7.34 -9.89
N GLU A 117 -18.22 -8.35 -9.51
CA GLU A 117 -19.29 -8.85 -10.37
C GLU A 117 -20.34 -7.77 -10.74
N PRO A 118 -20.78 -6.88 -9.82
CA PRO A 118 -21.64 -5.76 -10.19
C PRO A 118 -21.07 -4.89 -11.31
N LEU A 119 -19.78 -4.56 -11.27
CA LEU A 119 -19.12 -3.75 -12.29
C LEU A 119 -19.01 -4.49 -13.63
N LEU A 120 -18.72 -5.80 -13.61
CA LEU A 120 -18.72 -6.64 -14.82
C LEU A 120 -20.12 -6.75 -15.45
N VAL A 121 -21.17 -6.83 -14.62
CA VAL A 121 -22.57 -6.82 -15.09
C VAL A 121 -22.94 -5.44 -15.66
N ALA A 122 -22.46 -4.35 -15.06
CA ALA A 122 -22.67 -2.99 -15.59
C ALA A 122 -22.01 -2.82 -16.97
N ALA A 123 -20.79 -3.33 -17.14
CA ALA A 123 -20.10 -3.41 -18.42
C ALA A 123 -20.91 -4.19 -19.47
N GLU A 124 -21.38 -5.38 -19.11
CA GLU A 124 -22.16 -6.25 -20.00
C GLU A 124 -23.49 -5.62 -20.45
N GLN A 125 -24.08 -4.79 -19.60
CA GLN A 125 -25.34 -4.10 -19.87
C GLN A 125 -25.16 -2.78 -20.63
N GLY A 126 -23.93 -2.40 -21.00
CA GLY A 126 -23.63 -1.12 -21.64
C GLY A 126 -23.80 0.08 -20.72
N LYS A 127 -23.87 -0.11 -19.39
CA LYS A 127 -24.01 1.01 -18.45
C LYS A 127 -22.75 1.87 -18.39
N LEU A 128 -21.60 1.29 -18.70
CA LEU A 128 -20.34 2.03 -18.72
C LEU A 128 -20.12 2.79 -20.04
N ASP A 129 -21.12 2.79 -20.93
CA ASP A 129 -21.03 3.41 -22.25
C ASP A 129 -21.11 4.93 -22.20
N ASP A 130 -21.83 5.48 -21.24
CA ASP A 130 -22.01 6.92 -21.07
C ASP A 130 -21.44 7.43 -19.74
N ALA A 131 -21.26 8.75 -19.67
CA ALA A 131 -20.67 9.42 -18.51
C ALA A 131 -21.53 9.28 -17.24
N GLU A 132 -22.84 9.12 -17.36
CA GLU A 132 -23.74 9.00 -16.20
C GLU A 132 -23.51 7.66 -15.50
N GLY A 133 -23.48 6.56 -16.25
CA GLY A 133 -23.24 5.24 -15.68
C GLY A 133 -21.80 5.04 -15.19
N LEU A 134 -20.81 5.62 -15.86
CA LEU A 134 -19.42 5.64 -15.38
C LEU A 134 -19.30 6.39 -14.05
N ARG A 135 -19.91 7.57 -13.96
CA ARG A 135 -19.89 8.36 -12.72
C ARG A 135 -20.59 7.64 -11.58
N ALA A 136 -21.74 7.01 -11.84
CA ALA A 136 -22.47 6.25 -10.84
C ALA A 136 -21.67 5.06 -10.30
N GLU A 137 -20.98 4.31 -11.18
CA GLU A 137 -20.09 3.24 -10.72
C GLU A 137 -18.86 3.80 -10.01
N ALA A 138 -18.25 4.89 -10.49
CA ALA A 138 -17.13 5.54 -9.80
C ALA A 138 -17.50 5.99 -8.38
N ASP A 139 -18.69 6.58 -8.18
CA ASP A 139 -19.21 6.91 -6.86
C ASP A 139 -19.31 5.68 -5.96
N ARG A 140 -19.88 4.58 -6.46
CA ARG A 140 -19.95 3.32 -5.73
C ARG A 140 -18.57 2.77 -5.36
N LEU A 141 -17.60 2.84 -6.29
CA LEU A 141 -16.25 2.38 -6.05
C LEU A 141 -15.55 3.24 -4.98
N LEU A 142 -15.72 4.56 -5.03
CA LEU A 142 -15.14 5.50 -4.06
C LEU A 142 -15.74 5.37 -2.65
N GLU A 143 -16.96 4.86 -2.52
CA GLU A 143 -17.59 4.59 -1.21
C GLU A 143 -17.14 3.26 -0.58
N ASP A 144 -16.53 2.35 -1.35
CA ASP A 144 -16.09 1.04 -0.87
C ASP A 144 -14.75 1.13 -0.10
N PRO A 145 -14.57 0.39 1.01
CA PRO A 145 -13.33 0.40 1.78
C PRO A 145 -12.05 0.10 0.97
N ARG A 146 -12.15 -0.58 -0.17
CA ARG A 146 -11.02 -0.84 -1.07
C ARG A 146 -10.43 0.44 -1.67
N ALA A 147 -11.19 1.52 -1.79
CA ALA A 147 -10.72 2.81 -2.33
C ALA A 147 -9.57 3.41 -1.51
N LYS A 148 -9.50 3.12 -0.21
CA LYS A 148 -8.39 3.54 0.65
C LYS A 148 -7.05 3.06 0.13
N GLY A 149 -6.96 1.81 -0.34
CA GLY A 149 -5.72 1.24 -0.86
C GLY A 149 -5.20 1.97 -2.10
N ALA A 150 -6.09 2.42 -2.99
CA ALA A 150 -5.71 3.20 -4.17
C ALA A 150 -5.22 4.61 -3.81
N LEU A 151 -5.91 5.28 -2.89
CA LEU A 151 -5.49 6.58 -2.38
C LEU A 151 -4.15 6.52 -1.62
N HIS A 152 -3.96 5.49 -0.80
CA HIS A 152 -2.70 5.26 -0.08
C HIS A 152 -1.55 4.97 -1.04
N HIS A 153 -1.81 4.21 -2.10
CA HIS A 153 -0.82 3.97 -3.15
C HIS A 153 -0.43 5.26 -3.86
N PHE A 154 -1.41 6.06 -4.29
CA PHE A 154 -1.15 7.37 -4.91
C PHE A 154 -0.31 8.28 -4.01
N VAL A 155 -0.70 8.50 -2.75
CA VAL A 155 0.04 9.40 -1.86
C VAL A 155 1.44 8.87 -1.53
N ALA A 156 1.59 7.53 -1.46
CA ALA A 156 2.89 6.91 -1.26
C ALA A 156 3.82 7.07 -2.46
N GLU A 157 3.29 7.09 -3.69
CA GLU A 157 4.08 7.42 -4.88
C GLU A 157 4.35 8.92 -4.98
N TRP A 158 3.34 9.75 -4.74
CA TRP A 158 3.44 11.21 -4.80
C TRP A 158 4.49 11.76 -3.83
N LEU A 159 4.56 11.20 -2.61
CA LEU A 159 5.57 11.53 -1.60
C LEU A 159 6.80 10.59 -1.64
N GLU A 160 6.85 9.67 -2.61
CA GLU A 160 7.88 8.65 -2.80
C GLU A 160 8.18 7.77 -1.56
N LEU A 161 7.21 7.56 -0.66
CA LEU A 161 7.37 6.79 0.58
C LEU A 161 7.79 5.33 0.36
N ASN A 162 7.47 4.74 -0.81
CA ASN A 162 7.88 3.39 -1.19
C ASN A 162 9.30 3.34 -1.80
N GLY A 163 9.98 4.49 -1.83
CA GLY A 163 11.27 4.66 -2.48
C GLY A 163 11.13 5.06 -3.94
N SER A 164 12.28 5.42 -4.52
CA SER A 164 12.45 5.73 -5.93
C SER A 164 13.76 5.10 -6.44
N GLU A 165 14.09 5.29 -7.71
CA GLU A 165 15.39 4.87 -8.25
C GLU A 165 16.58 5.50 -7.48
N THR A 166 16.35 6.65 -6.85
CA THR A 166 17.38 7.48 -6.23
C THR A 166 17.39 7.45 -4.71
N HIS A 167 16.31 6.99 -4.05
CA HIS A 167 16.20 6.95 -2.59
C HIS A 167 15.44 5.69 -2.12
N PRO A 168 15.84 5.07 -0.99
CA PRO A 168 15.16 3.90 -0.45
C PRO A 168 13.75 4.23 0.08
N ALA A 169 12.93 3.21 0.35
CA ALA A 169 11.65 3.36 1.02
C ALA A 169 11.82 3.96 2.43
N LEU A 170 10.77 4.56 2.98
CA LEU A 170 10.78 5.20 4.31
C LEU A 170 11.38 4.30 5.39
N GLU A 171 11.01 3.01 5.38
CA GLU A 171 11.47 1.97 6.32
C GLU A 171 12.99 1.76 6.26
N ASP A 172 13.57 1.97 5.09
CA ASP A 172 14.97 1.72 4.77
C ASP A 172 15.80 3.01 4.67
N GLN A 173 15.20 4.17 4.98
CA GLN A 173 15.89 5.45 4.98
C GLN A 173 17.10 5.41 5.93
N PRO A 174 18.32 5.68 5.43
CA PRO A 174 19.51 5.68 6.27
C PRO A 174 19.41 6.87 7.24
N LYS A 175 19.67 6.59 8.52
CA LYS A 175 19.79 7.57 9.59
C LYS A 175 20.89 7.13 10.54
N ASP A 176 21.75 8.06 10.95
CA ASP A 176 22.83 7.78 11.90
C ASP A 176 22.21 7.42 13.27
N PRO A 177 22.35 6.17 13.75
CA PRO A 177 21.72 5.74 15.00
C PRO A 177 22.30 6.43 16.25
N ASN A 178 23.45 7.11 16.13
CA ASN A 178 24.01 7.90 17.23
C ASN A 178 23.34 9.27 17.33
N LEU A 179 22.83 9.80 16.21
CA LEU A 179 22.11 11.08 16.17
C LEU A 179 20.60 10.87 16.36
N PHE A 180 20.06 9.81 15.77
CA PHE A 180 18.63 9.52 15.73
C PHE A 180 18.33 8.09 16.24
N PRO A 181 18.55 7.81 17.54
CA PRO A 181 18.32 6.48 18.11
C PRO A 181 16.85 6.03 18.04
N GLU A 182 15.91 6.96 17.92
CA GLU A 182 14.46 6.70 17.78
C GLU A 182 14.17 6.05 16.43
N MET A 183 14.94 6.41 15.40
CA MET A 183 14.88 5.81 14.07
C MET A 183 15.55 4.43 14.03
N VAL A 184 15.95 3.82 15.14
CA VAL A 184 16.27 2.39 15.17
C VAL A 184 14.99 1.56 15.33
N ASP A 185 13.93 2.15 15.89
CA ASP A 185 12.65 1.51 16.09
C ASP A 185 11.84 1.46 14.77
N PRO A 186 11.52 0.27 14.22
CA PRO A 186 10.67 0.17 13.05
C PRO A 186 9.25 0.71 13.30
N ASP A 187 8.76 0.70 14.54
CA ASP A 187 7.41 1.15 14.87
C ASP A 187 7.24 2.66 14.67
N LEU A 188 8.31 3.46 14.81
CA LEU A 188 8.26 4.90 14.55
C LEU A 188 8.11 5.19 13.06
N ARG A 189 8.86 4.50 12.20
CA ARG A 189 8.76 4.68 10.73
C ARG A 189 7.39 4.27 10.20
N GLU A 190 6.87 3.15 10.70
CA GLU A 190 5.50 2.74 10.39
C GLU A 190 4.49 3.79 10.86
N ALA A 191 4.65 4.34 12.08
CA ALA A 191 3.78 5.39 12.57
C ALA A 191 3.79 6.64 11.68
N MET A 192 4.96 7.06 11.17
CA MET A 192 5.08 8.17 10.22
C MET A 192 4.27 7.92 8.94
N ARG A 193 4.36 6.71 8.37
CA ARG A 193 3.57 6.33 7.18
C ARG A 193 2.08 6.30 7.47
N GLN A 194 1.69 5.65 8.58
CA GLN A 194 0.30 5.54 8.98
C GLN A 194 -0.32 6.91 9.27
N GLU A 195 0.45 7.88 9.76
CA GLU A 195 -0.03 9.25 9.93
C GLU A 195 -0.42 9.90 8.59
N VAL A 196 0.39 9.71 7.53
CA VAL A 196 0.08 10.23 6.19
C VAL A 196 -1.21 9.61 5.66
N TYR A 197 -1.31 8.28 5.73
CA TYR A 197 -2.51 7.56 5.29
C TYR A 197 -3.74 7.95 6.11
N ALA A 198 -3.57 8.18 7.42
CA ALA A 198 -4.62 8.66 8.28
C ALA A 198 -5.15 10.01 7.86
N LEU A 199 -4.27 10.96 7.53
CA LEU A 199 -4.67 12.28 7.07
C LEU A 199 -5.44 12.18 5.76
N VAL A 200 -4.95 11.39 4.81
CA VAL A 200 -5.63 11.17 3.53
C VAL A 200 -7.01 10.58 3.77
N ASP A 201 -7.13 9.57 4.62
CA ASP A 201 -8.41 8.97 4.97
C ASP A 201 -9.37 9.97 5.62
N ARG A 202 -8.86 10.75 6.56
CA ARG A 202 -9.58 11.79 7.29
C ARG A 202 -10.14 12.83 6.35
N VAL A 203 -9.31 13.37 5.46
CA VAL A 203 -9.73 14.40 4.51
C VAL A 203 -10.68 13.81 3.46
N PHE A 204 -10.34 12.67 2.87
CA PHE A 204 -11.07 12.12 1.73
C PHE A 204 -12.39 11.44 2.11
N PHE A 205 -12.47 10.70 3.23
CA PHE A 205 -13.67 9.93 3.59
C PHE A 205 -14.48 10.54 4.74
N GLU A 206 -13.81 11.20 5.69
CA GLU A 206 -14.49 11.75 6.88
C GLU A 206 -14.70 13.27 6.80
N GLY A 207 -13.96 13.94 5.91
CA GLY A 207 -13.89 15.39 5.81
C GLY A 207 -14.46 15.94 4.52
N ASP A 208 -13.96 17.11 4.16
CA ASP A 208 -14.41 17.94 3.03
C ASP A 208 -13.87 17.47 1.67
N ALA A 209 -12.93 16.52 1.65
CA ALA A 209 -12.20 16.07 0.48
C ALA A 209 -11.46 17.18 -0.29
N GLN A 210 -11.16 18.31 0.35
CA GLN A 210 -10.44 19.40 -0.30
C GLN A 210 -8.94 19.13 -0.34
N LEU A 211 -8.30 19.41 -1.49
CA LEU A 211 -6.84 19.39 -1.62
C LEU A 211 -6.18 20.29 -0.57
N SER A 212 -6.73 21.49 -0.36
CA SER A 212 -6.20 22.44 0.61
C SER A 212 -6.13 21.87 2.02
N SER A 213 -7.07 21.03 2.42
CA SER A 213 -7.07 20.35 3.73
C SER A 213 -5.89 19.38 3.90
N LEU A 214 -5.38 18.77 2.82
CA LEU A 214 -4.14 17.99 2.86
C LEU A 214 -2.90 18.86 3.10
N PHE A 215 -2.95 20.15 2.75
CA PHE A 215 -1.84 21.10 2.90
C PHE A 215 -1.91 21.90 4.20
N THR A 216 -3.09 22.04 4.81
CA THR A 216 -3.30 22.94 5.95
C THR A 216 -3.83 22.29 7.21
N SER A 217 -4.14 20.98 7.20
CA SER A 217 -4.68 20.30 8.40
C SER A 217 -3.73 20.37 9.59
N THR A 218 -4.26 20.80 10.74
CA THR A 218 -3.58 20.83 12.03
C THR A 218 -3.85 19.59 12.88
N GLU A 219 -4.59 18.60 12.37
CA GLU A 219 -4.81 17.33 13.06
C GLU A 219 -3.72 16.31 12.69
N ALA A 220 -3.30 15.48 13.64
CA ALA A 220 -2.37 14.38 13.41
C ALA A 220 -2.80 13.08 14.09
N TYR A 221 -2.65 11.97 13.39
CA TYR A 221 -2.85 10.64 13.94
C TYR A 221 -1.51 10.10 14.45
N VAL A 222 -1.32 10.11 15.76
CA VAL A 222 -0.02 9.89 16.38
C VAL A 222 -0.02 8.70 17.33
N THR A 223 1.05 7.91 17.27
CA THR A 223 1.46 6.99 18.34
C THR A 223 2.15 7.76 19.46
N PRO A 224 2.39 7.15 20.64
CA PRO A 224 3.21 7.78 21.67
C PRO A 224 4.61 8.19 21.18
N ALA A 225 5.24 7.37 20.33
CA ALA A 225 6.57 7.65 19.78
C ALA A 225 6.54 8.84 18.80
N LEU A 226 5.55 8.88 17.90
CA LEU A 226 5.40 9.99 16.96
C LEU A 226 4.99 11.30 17.65
N ALA A 227 4.13 11.22 18.67
CA ALA A 227 3.79 12.38 19.51
C ALA A 227 5.03 12.94 20.23
N ALA A 228 5.92 12.06 20.73
CA ALA A 228 7.18 12.47 21.35
C ALA A 228 8.11 13.16 20.34
N LEU A 229 8.22 12.63 19.12
CA LEU A 229 8.98 13.26 18.02
C LEU A 229 8.44 14.67 17.69
N TYR A 230 7.12 14.87 17.78
CA TYR A 230 6.49 16.17 17.54
C TYR A 230 6.45 17.09 18.76
N GLY A 231 7.00 16.66 19.90
CA GLY A 231 6.91 17.44 21.15
C GLY A 231 5.48 17.62 21.67
N GLN A 232 4.53 16.80 21.23
CA GLN A 232 3.11 16.94 21.57
C GLN A 232 2.75 16.11 22.81
N PRO A 233 1.86 16.61 23.68
CA PRO A 233 1.41 15.87 24.85
C PRO A 233 0.57 14.64 24.47
N PHE A 234 0.90 13.49 25.05
CA PHE A 234 0.18 12.24 24.82
C PHE A 234 -0.40 11.67 26.13
N SER A 235 -1.73 11.68 26.28
CA SER A 235 -2.44 11.14 27.46
C SER A 235 -3.46 10.05 27.10
N GLY A 236 -3.45 8.93 27.82
CA GLY A 236 -4.37 7.80 27.64
C GLY A 236 -3.93 6.82 26.55
N GLY A 237 -3.75 5.55 26.94
CA GLY A 237 -3.29 4.48 26.04
C GLY A 237 -2.76 3.29 26.82
N THR A 238 -3.58 2.68 27.68
CA THR A 238 -3.26 1.33 28.17
C THR A 238 -3.94 0.35 27.22
N PRO A 239 -3.21 -0.55 26.53
CA PRO A 239 -3.81 -1.46 25.58
C PRO A 239 -4.82 -2.35 26.29
N THR A 240 -6.09 -2.26 25.88
CA THR A 240 -7.14 -3.18 26.35
C THR A 240 -7.11 -4.39 25.44
N VAL A 241 -6.87 -5.58 26.01
CA VAL A 241 -6.86 -6.85 25.28
C VAL A 241 -8.26 -7.45 25.30
N GLN A 242 -8.94 -7.57 24.17
CA GLN A 242 -10.05 -8.50 24.02
C GLN A 242 -9.54 -9.87 23.57
N THR A 243 -9.77 -10.91 24.37
CA THR A 243 -9.45 -12.30 24.06
C THR A 243 -10.60 -12.92 23.27
N VAL A 244 -10.34 -13.41 22.04
CA VAL A 244 -11.26 -14.31 21.33
C VAL A 244 -10.88 -15.75 21.67
N GLU A 245 -11.76 -16.45 22.37
CA GLU A 245 -11.58 -17.82 22.81
C GLU A 245 -11.98 -18.79 21.68
N LEU A 246 -11.06 -19.66 21.24
CA LEU A 246 -11.40 -20.81 20.39
C LEU A 246 -11.60 -22.03 21.30
N LEU A 247 -12.80 -22.62 21.24
CA LEU A 247 -13.25 -23.69 22.15
C LEU A 247 -12.33 -24.93 22.14
N PRO A 248 -12.17 -25.63 23.28
CA PRO A 248 -11.35 -26.83 23.38
C PRO A 248 -12.00 -28.02 22.65
N GLN A 249 -11.22 -28.80 21.90
CA GLN A 249 -11.64 -30.12 21.43
C GLN A 249 -10.55 -31.17 21.68
N ALA A 250 -10.94 -32.26 22.35
CA ALA A 250 -10.09 -33.41 22.60
C ALA A 250 -9.81 -34.18 21.29
N ILE A 251 -8.55 -34.48 21.00
CA ILE A 251 -8.14 -35.24 19.81
C ILE A 251 -7.83 -36.68 20.22
N THR A 252 -8.38 -37.65 19.49
CA THR A 252 -8.02 -39.07 19.65
C THR A 252 -7.39 -39.57 18.35
N TRP A 253 -6.12 -39.96 18.37
CA TRP A 253 -5.42 -40.50 17.21
C TRP A 253 -5.54 -42.04 17.21
N LYS A 254 -6.01 -42.63 16.10
CA LYS A 254 -5.93 -44.07 15.85
C LYS A 254 -5.18 -44.27 14.54
N GLY A 255 -4.01 -44.88 14.63
CA GLY A 255 -3.10 -45.06 13.51
C GLY A 255 -3.69 -45.86 12.35
N GLU A 256 -3.17 -45.54 11.16
CA GLU A 256 -3.49 -46.03 9.82
C GLU A 256 -4.70 -45.39 9.11
N GLY A 257 -4.39 -44.57 8.09
CA GLY A 257 -5.33 -43.99 7.14
C GLY A 257 -5.83 -42.59 7.50
N ASN A 258 -6.04 -41.75 6.48
CA ASN A 258 -6.68 -40.43 6.56
C ASN A 258 -8.04 -40.53 7.28
N SER A 259 -8.04 -40.40 8.59
CA SER A 259 -9.25 -40.46 9.41
C SER A 259 -9.75 -39.04 9.66
N LYS A 260 -10.93 -38.75 9.10
CA LYS A 260 -11.72 -37.53 9.32
C LYS A 260 -12.21 -37.50 10.78
N VAL A 261 -12.03 -36.39 11.47
CA VAL A 261 -12.80 -36.03 12.67
C VAL A 261 -13.89 -35.05 12.23
N GLU A 262 -15.14 -35.27 12.61
CA GLU A 262 -16.24 -34.36 12.26
C GLU A 262 -16.02 -32.97 12.85
N GLY A 263 -16.10 -31.93 12.01
CA GLY A 263 -16.11 -30.53 12.45
C GLY A 263 -14.85 -29.69 12.16
N SER A 264 -13.75 -30.28 11.67
CA SER A 264 -12.61 -29.53 11.10
C SER A 264 -11.67 -30.46 10.32
N THR A 265 -11.28 -30.06 9.10
CA THR A 265 -10.44 -30.89 8.24
C THR A 265 -8.96 -30.72 8.61
N PHE A 266 -8.33 -31.74 9.19
CA PHE A 266 -6.89 -31.78 9.49
C PHE A 266 -6.16 -32.66 8.47
N LEU A 267 -4.99 -32.21 7.99
CA LEU A 267 -4.13 -32.98 7.09
C LEU A 267 -2.95 -33.56 7.87
N VAL A 268 -2.86 -34.88 7.92
CA VAL A 268 -1.71 -35.61 8.49
C VAL A 268 -0.77 -35.98 7.34
N GLY A 269 0.38 -35.31 7.28
CA GLY A 269 1.47 -35.68 6.37
C GLY A 269 2.58 -36.39 7.15
N ASP A 270 3.07 -37.51 6.64
CA ASP A 270 4.24 -38.18 7.18
C ASP A 270 5.49 -37.41 6.72
N HIS A 271 6.23 -36.79 7.65
CA HIS A 271 7.51 -36.15 7.37
C HIS A 271 8.58 -36.78 8.25
N SER A 272 9.39 -37.63 7.65
CA SER A 272 10.59 -38.20 8.24
C SER A 272 11.73 -37.17 8.17
N TYR A 273 12.09 -36.58 9.31
CA TYR A 273 13.39 -35.93 9.48
C TYR A 273 14.49 -37.00 9.63
N PRO A 274 15.77 -36.68 9.35
CA PRO A 274 16.88 -37.66 9.36
C PRO A 274 17.25 -38.24 10.74
N ASP A 275 16.51 -37.90 11.79
CA ASP A 275 16.65 -38.46 13.14
C ASP A 275 15.28 -38.99 13.58
N GLU A 276 15.23 -40.26 14.00
CA GLU A 276 14.05 -41.11 14.23
C GLU A 276 12.97 -40.55 15.18
N THR A 277 12.25 -39.50 14.77
CA THR A 277 11.10 -38.96 15.53
C THR A 277 9.88 -38.79 14.62
N LYS A 278 8.84 -39.61 14.86
CA LYS A 278 7.53 -39.43 14.23
C LYS A 278 6.93 -38.10 14.70
N THR A 279 6.58 -37.23 13.75
CA THR A 279 5.97 -35.92 14.02
C THR A 279 4.55 -35.88 13.47
N ALA A 280 3.60 -35.33 14.24
CA ALA A 280 2.22 -35.13 13.80
C ALA A 280 1.92 -33.62 13.70
N ARG A 281 1.37 -33.19 12.56
CA ARG A 281 0.96 -31.81 12.32
C ARG A 281 -0.47 -31.58 12.78
N VAL A 282 -0.68 -30.65 13.69
CA VAL A 282 -2.01 -30.20 14.13
C VAL A 282 -2.09 -28.69 13.88
N GLY A 283 -2.82 -28.27 12.84
CA GLY A 283 -2.98 -26.86 12.49
C GLY A 283 -4.40 -26.38 12.76
N THR A 284 -4.56 -25.18 13.30
CA THR A 284 -5.85 -24.49 13.33
C THR A 284 -6.08 -23.83 11.96
N ARG A 285 -7.19 -24.15 11.29
CA ARG A 285 -7.50 -23.64 9.95
C ARG A 285 -8.17 -22.25 9.83
N PRO A 286 -8.70 -21.56 10.87
CA PRO A 286 -9.14 -20.20 10.65
C PRO A 286 -7.92 -19.29 10.51
N LEU A 287 -7.70 -18.76 9.31
CA LEU A 287 -6.79 -17.65 9.07
C LEU A 287 -7.34 -16.43 9.82
N VAL A 288 -6.52 -15.84 10.67
CA VAL A 288 -6.87 -14.60 11.36
C VAL A 288 -6.41 -13.46 10.47
N ALA A 289 -7.33 -12.58 10.07
CA ALA A 289 -6.97 -11.34 9.39
C ALA A 289 -6.12 -10.48 10.32
N VAL A 290 -4.98 -10.02 9.81
CA VAL A 290 -4.01 -9.24 10.57
C VAL A 290 -3.51 -8.05 9.78
N THR A 291 -3.02 -7.05 10.50
CA THR A 291 -2.37 -5.86 9.95
C THR A 291 -0.91 -5.87 10.41
N PRO A 292 0.06 -5.46 9.57
CA PRO A 292 1.44 -5.27 10.01
C PRO A 292 1.52 -4.47 11.31
N GLY A 293 2.42 -4.87 12.21
CA GLY A 293 2.57 -4.25 13.54
C GLY A 293 1.60 -4.76 14.61
N GLN A 294 0.54 -5.49 14.27
CA GLN A 294 -0.32 -6.12 15.28
C GLN A 294 0.44 -7.18 16.07
N VAL A 295 0.22 -7.24 17.39
CA VAL A 295 0.75 -8.33 18.24
C VAL A 295 -0.31 -9.40 18.42
N LEU A 296 0.04 -10.63 18.07
CA LEU A 296 -0.79 -11.80 18.30
C LEU A 296 -0.37 -12.49 19.60
N GLU A 297 -1.35 -12.87 20.41
CA GLU A 297 -1.14 -13.81 21.52
C GLU A 297 -1.74 -15.16 21.15
N GLY A 298 -0.89 -16.18 21.14
CA GLY A 298 -1.27 -17.58 20.98
C GLY A 298 -1.15 -18.32 22.31
N ARG A 299 -2.17 -19.03 22.76
CA ARG A 299 -2.07 -19.93 23.91
C ARG A 299 -2.19 -21.37 23.45
N VAL A 300 -1.25 -22.20 23.89
CA VAL A 300 -1.24 -23.64 23.60
C VAL A 300 -1.10 -24.39 24.91
N ALA A 301 -2.03 -25.30 25.20
CA ALA A 301 -2.00 -26.18 26.36
C ALA A 301 -2.16 -27.64 25.94
N MET A 302 -1.23 -28.48 26.36
CA MET A 302 -1.18 -29.91 26.07
C MET A 302 -1.33 -30.74 27.34
N ALA A 303 -1.84 -31.97 27.21
CA ALA A 303 -1.81 -32.95 28.29
C ALA A 303 -0.37 -33.26 28.76
N ALA A 304 -0.22 -33.65 30.03
CA ALA A 304 1.07 -33.91 30.66
C ALA A 304 1.87 -35.01 29.92
N GLY A 305 3.17 -34.77 29.68
CA GLY A 305 4.07 -35.73 29.03
C GLY A 305 4.16 -35.61 27.50
N VAL A 306 3.45 -34.67 26.88
CA VAL A 306 3.53 -34.38 25.44
C VAL A 306 4.46 -33.20 25.19
N THR A 307 5.34 -33.33 24.20
CA THR A 307 6.27 -32.28 23.80
C THR A 307 5.89 -31.75 22.41
N PHE A 308 5.79 -30.43 22.27
CA PHE A 308 5.36 -29.79 21.03
C PHE A 308 6.25 -28.61 20.62
N ARG A 309 6.21 -28.28 19.33
CA ARG A 309 6.70 -27.04 18.71
C ARG A 309 5.52 -26.27 18.15
N ALA A 310 5.51 -24.95 18.31
CA ALA A 310 4.50 -24.07 17.75
C ALA A 310 5.14 -23.02 16.83
N GLU A 311 4.46 -22.74 15.72
CA GLU A 311 4.84 -21.75 14.72
C GLU A 311 3.64 -20.83 14.44
N VAL A 312 3.89 -19.52 14.34
CA VAL A 312 2.94 -18.58 13.74
C VAL A 312 3.43 -18.30 12.32
N ARG A 313 2.56 -18.48 11.33
CA ARG A 313 2.86 -18.18 9.92
C ARG A 313 2.07 -16.97 9.47
N TYR A 314 2.76 -16.11 8.72
CA TYR A 314 2.23 -14.85 8.21
C TYR A 314 2.16 -14.90 6.70
N TYR A 315 1.03 -14.45 6.16
CA TYR A 315 0.69 -14.53 4.74
C TYR A 315 0.35 -13.14 4.19
N ASN A 316 0.81 -12.82 2.99
CA ASN A 316 0.36 -11.61 2.28
C ASN A 316 -1.04 -11.77 1.67
N ALA A 317 -1.54 -10.72 1.02
CA ALA A 317 -2.85 -10.72 0.35
C ALA A 317 -2.98 -11.83 -0.70
N SER A 318 -1.86 -12.19 -1.34
CA SER A 318 -1.75 -13.29 -2.31
C SER A 318 -1.51 -14.67 -1.66
N GLN A 319 -1.76 -14.80 -0.36
CA GLN A 319 -1.57 -16.02 0.45
C GLN A 319 -0.15 -16.61 0.41
N THR A 320 0.86 -15.80 0.07
CA THR A 320 2.26 -16.22 0.12
C THR A 320 2.82 -15.98 1.51
N ILE A 321 3.57 -16.95 2.05
CA ILE A 321 4.22 -16.82 3.34
C ILE A 321 5.27 -15.70 3.28
N VAL A 322 5.05 -14.63 4.01
CA VAL A 322 6.01 -13.52 4.16
C VAL A 322 6.97 -13.73 5.32
N SER A 323 6.54 -14.49 6.34
CA SER A 323 7.38 -14.81 7.49
C SER A 323 6.85 -16.01 8.27
N THR A 324 7.72 -16.67 9.01
CA THR A 324 7.36 -17.71 9.97
C THR A 324 8.08 -17.44 11.28
N ASP A 325 7.31 -17.20 12.33
CA ASP A 325 7.84 -16.99 13.66
C ASP A 325 7.77 -18.28 14.49
N THR A 326 8.93 -18.87 14.76
CA THR A 326 9.04 -20.08 15.58
C THR A 326 9.29 -19.67 17.03
N LYS A 327 8.28 -19.78 17.88
CA LYS A 327 8.35 -19.27 19.27
C LYS A 327 8.51 -20.35 20.35
N ALA A 328 8.48 -21.64 20.02
CA ALA A 328 8.63 -22.71 21.02
C ALA A 328 9.63 -23.80 20.63
N SER A 329 10.74 -23.88 21.37
CA SER A 329 11.57 -25.07 21.50
C SER A 329 10.86 -26.07 22.42
N LEU A 330 10.58 -27.28 21.94
CA LEU A 330 10.08 -28.47 22.67
C LEU A 330 9.60 -28.20 24.13
N VAL A 331 8.32 -27.83 24.31
CA VAL A 331 7.73 -27.48 25.61
C VAL A 331 6.78 -28.58 26.10
N THR A 332 6.73 -28.82 27.41
CA THR A 332 5.74 -29.68 28.08
C THR A 332 4.71 -28.83 28.84
N GLY A 333 3.42 -29.18 28.75
CA GLY A 333 2.34 -28.46 29.44
C GLY A 333 1.75 -27.29 28.63
N SER A 334 1.70 -26.09 29.21
CA SER A 334 1.12 -24.89 28.58
C SER A 334 2.16 -23.82 28.27
N SER A 335 2.03 -23.15 27.13
CA SER A 335 2.85 -22.02 26.72
C SER A 335 2.01 -20.88 26.15
N THR A 336 2.46 -19.66 26.37
CA THR A 336 1.93 -18.45 25.72
C THR A 336 2.97 -17.95 24.73
N LEU A 337 2.54 -17.66 23.52
CA LEU A 337 3.35 -17.23 22.40
C LEU A 337 2.92 -15.81 22.04
N THR A 338 3.88 -14.91 21.91
CA THR A 338 3.62 -13.57 21.38
C THR A 338 4.40 -13.41 20.08
N SER A 339 3.73 -12.92 19.05
CA SER A 339 4.32 -12.79 17.72
C SER A 339 3.83 -11.51 17.06
N SER A 340 4.77 -10.66 16.64
CA SER A 340 4.47 -9.40 15.95
C SER A 340 4.25 -9.67 14.47
N VAL A 341 3.16 -9.14 13.92
CA VAL A 341 2.79 -9.31 12.52
C VAL A 341 3.78 -8.54 11.64
N PRO A 342 4.51 -9.21 10.73
CA PRO A 342 5.52 -8.57 9.90
C PRO A 342 4.91 -7.77 8.75
N VAL A 343 5.68 -6.83 8.22
CA VAL A 343 5.33 -6.03 7.04
C VAL A 343 4.96 -6.96 5.88
N GLY A 344 3.91 -6.60 5.15
CA GLY A 344 3.36 -7.38 4.04
C GLY A 344 2.44 -8.54 4.46
N ALA A 345 2.26 -8.81 5.76
CA ALA A 345 1.30 -9.82 6.22
C ALA A 345 -0.12 -9.24 6.34
N THR A 346 -1.09 -9.92 5.75
CA THR A 346 -2.54 -9.63 5.84
C THR A 346 -3.31 -10.73 6.58
N GLN A 347 -2.71 -11.91 6.74
CA GLN A 347 -3.31 -13.05 7.43
C GLN A 347 -2.27 -13.80 8.28
N ALA A 348 -2.71 -14.43 9.37
CA ALA A 348 -1.88 -15.26 10.24
C ALA A 348 -2.53 -16.60 10.58
N ALA A 349 -1.70 -17.64 10.77
CA ALA A 349 -2.15 -18.96 11.22
C ALA A 349 -1.21 -19.56 12.27
N LEU A 350 -1.78 -20.18 13.31
CA LEU A 350 -1.04 -20.96 14.31
C LEU A 350 -0.91 -22.42 13.86
N ARG A 351 0.32 -22.95 13.89
CA ARG A 351 0.63 -24.36 13.62
C ARG A 351 1.29 -25.01 14.82
N ILE A 352 0.87 -26.22 15.15
CA ILE A 352 1.43 -27.01 16.24
C ILE A 352 1.98 -28.33 15.66
N TYR A 353 3.19 -28.68 16.07
CA TYR A 353 3.89 -29.90 15.69
C TYR A 353 4.14 -30.73 16.96
N LEU A 354 3.63 -31.96 16.97
CA LEU A 354 3.88 -32.89 18.06
C LEU A 354 5.14 -33.70 17.76
N SER A 355 5.92 -33.99 18.79
CA SER A 355 7.14 -34.82 18.72
C SER A 355 7.00 -36.08 19.57
N ASN A 356 7.71 -37.15 19.22
CA ASN A 356 7.67 -38.45 19.91
C ASN A 356 6.28 -39.10 19.96
N VAL A 357 5.55 -39.06 18.84
CA VAL A 357 4.23 -39.66 18.72
C VAL A 357 4.38 -41.18 18.55
N SER A 358 3.73 -41.98 19.41
CA SER A 358 3.70 -43.45 19.30
C SER A 358 2.40 -43.92 18.66
N ASP A 359 2.50 -44.98 17.85
CA ASP A 359 1.33 -45.51 17.16
C ASP A 359 0.31 -46.07 18.17
N GLY A 360 -0.87 -45.48 18.23
CA GLY A 360 -2.07 -45.97 18.92
C GLY A 360 -2.47 -45.14 20.13
N SER A 361 -1.68 -44.11 20.47
CA SER A 361 -1.88 -43.24 21.63
C SER A 361 -2.87 -42.11 21.34
N ALA A 362 -3.76 -41.82 22.30
CA ALA A 362 -4.61 -40.63 22.27
C ALA A 362 -3.84 -39.41 22.82
N TYR A 363 -3.88 -38.28 22.11
CA TYR A 363 -3.19 -37.05 22.49
C TYR A 363 -4.17 -35.90 22.55
N GLU A 364 -4.34 -35.30 23.72
CA GLU A 364 -5.33 -34.25 23.93
C GLU A 364 -4.67 -32.85 23.86
N ILE A 365 -5.19 -32.01 22.96
CA ILE A 365 -4.95 -30.55 23.00
C ILE A 365 -6.02 -29.97 23.91
N LEU A 366 -5.58 -29.44 25.06
CA LEU A 366 -6.48 -28.89 26.06
C LEU A 366 -6.99 -27.51 25.65
N ALA A 367 -6.17 -26.72 24.94
CA ALA A 367 -6.56 -25.45 24.33
C ALA A 367 -5.54 -25.01 23.26
N ALA A 368 -6.01 -24.46 22.15
CA ALA A 368 -5.20 -23.75 21.17
C ALA A 368 -5.97 -22.54 20.65
N SER A 369 -5.52 -21.33 20.98
CA SER A 369 -6.14 -20.08 20.53
C SER A 369 -5.10 -19.18 19.89
N LEU A 370 -5.50 -18.44 18.85
CA LEU A 370 -4.77 -17.30 18.32
C LEU A 370 -5.75 -16.14 18.31
N SER A 371 -5.58 -15.22 19.26
CA SER A 371 -6.48 -14.08 19.41
C SER A 371 -5.78 -12.80 18.96
N ARG A 372 -6.54 -11.96 18.23
CA ARG A 372 -6.18 -10.55 18.08
C ARG A 372 -6.22 -9.92 19.46
N LYS A 373 -5.21 -9.14 19.80
CA LYS A 373 -5.28 -8.26 20.96
C LYS A 373 -6.11 -7.03 20.55
N GLU A 374 -7.44 -7.17 20.45
CA GLU A 374 -8.31 -6.09 19.96
C GLU A 374 -8.64 -5.06 21.05
N SER A 375 -8.42 -3.79 20.71
CA SER A 375 -9.08 -2.62 21.32
C SER A 375 -10.05 -2.05 20.29
N SER A 376 -11.25 -1.67 20.72
CA SER A 376 -12.37 -1.32 19.85
C SER A 376 -12.24 0.08 19.21
N GLY A 377 -11.93 0.11 17.89
CA GLY A 377 -12.11 1.21 16.91
C GLY A 377 -10.99 2.28 16.85
N PRO A 378 -10.87 3.08 15.75
CA PRO A 378 -11.02 2.75 14.33
C PRO A 378 -9.73 2.11 13.77
N SER A 379 -9.80 1.44 12.62
CA SER A 379 -8.71 0.69 12.01
C SER A 379 -7.59 1.59 11.44
N MET A 380 -6.66 1.98 12.31
CA MET A 380 -5.23 2.23 12.14
C MET A 380 -4.67 2.06 13.56
N GLY A 381 -3.48 1.49 13.76
CA GLY A 381 -3.02 1.37 15.14
C GLY A 381 -1.84 0.44 15.36
N ALA A 382 -0.65 1.04 15.39
CA ALA A 382 0.25 0.73 16.49
C ALA A 382 -0.50 0.99 17.82
N GLU A 383 -0.34 0.10 18.81
CA GLU A 383 -1.08 0.19 20.08
C GLU A 383 -1.01 1.60 20.67
N GLY A 384 -2.17 2.22 20.90
CA GLY A 384 -2.26 3.55 21.48
C GLY A 384 -2.11 4.72 20.48
N ALA A 385 -2.28 4.53 19.17
CA ALA A 385 -2.40 5.66 18.25
C ALA A 385 -3.76 6.37 18.38
N LYS A 386 -3.78 7.70 18.23
CA LYS A 386 -5.01 8.52 18.25
C LYS A 386 -4.84 9.83 17.49
N TRP A 387 -5.97 10.43 17.11
CA TRP A 387 -6.00 11.82 16.64
C TRP A 387 -5.70 12.81 17.77
N ILE A 388 -4.86 13.80 17.47
CA ILE A 388 -4.60 14.98 18.30
C ILE A 388 -4.65 16.23 17.43
N GLU A 389 -4.91 17.36 18.07
CA GLU A 389 -4.62 18.68 17.49
C GLU A 389 -3.14 19.01 17.70
N LEU A 390 -2.46 19.42 16.64
CA LEU A 390 -1.08 19.89 16.68
C LEU A 390 -1.06 21.29 17.31
N SER A 391 -0.45 21.39 18.48
CA SER A 391 -0.25 22.67 19.17
C SER A 391 1.06 23.34 18.76
N GLY A 392 1.14 24.67 18.87
CA GLY A 392 2.36 25.44 18.62
C GLY A 392 2.46 26.09 17.24
N GLY A 393 1.63 25.70 16.27
CA GLY A 393 1.67 26.24 14.91
C GLY A 393 2.90 25.80 14.10
N GLU A 394 3.64 24.82 14.61
CA GLU A 394 4.89 24.31 14.02
C GLU A 394 4.66 23.37 12.86
N ARG A 395 3.43 22.88 12.63
CA ARG A 395 3.12 21.84 11.64
C ARG A 395 1.71 22.01 11.10
N ALA A 396 1.55 21.81 9.80
CA ALA A 396 0.28 21.69 9.11
C ALA A 396 0.44 20.90 7.80
N GLY A 397 -0.57 20.09 7.46
CA GLY A 397 -0.62 19.37 6.20
C GLY A 397 0.44 18.28 6.04
N LEU A 398 0.67 17.85 4.80
CA LEU A 398 1.57 16.74 4.46
C LEU A 398 3.06 17.11 4.55
N PHE A 399 3.45 18.30 4.10
CA PHE A 399 4.85 18.66 3.88
C PHE A 399 5.61 19.08 5.15
N THR A 400 4.92 19.15 6.29
CA THR A 400 5.55 19.34 7.61
C THR A 400 5.50 18.07 8.48
N ARG A 401 5.10 16.91 7.93
CA ARG A 401 5.07 15.63 8.65
C ARG A 401 6.39 14.88 8.53
N ALA A 402 6.70 14.10 9.55
CA ALA A 402 7.97 13.39 9.65
C ALA A 402 8.24 12.44 8.47
N ALA A 403 7.22 11.77 7.92
CA ALA A 403 7.39 10.89 6.77
C ALA A 403 8.05 11.62 5.58
N PHE A 404 7.46 12.73 5.13
CA PHE A 404 7.99 13.54 4.04
C PHE A 404 9.36 14.13 4.37
N LEU A 405 9.50 14.72 5.57
CA LEU A 405 10.74 15.38 5.99
C LEU A 405 11.93 14.41 6.10
N THR A 406 11.66 13.15 6.46
CA THR A 406 12.63 12.04 6.56
C THR A 406 13.07 11.54 5.20
N MET A 407 12.12 11.43 4.25
CA MET A 407 12.40 11.00 2.87
C MET A 407 13.36 11.96 2.15
N TYR A 408 13.25 13.26 2.44
CA TYR A 408 14.03 14.31 1.79
C TYR A 408 15.08 14.93 2.72
N ALA A 409 15.88 14.07 3.34
CA ALA A 409 17.00 14.41 4.21
C ALA A 409 18.17 13.43 4.02
N SER A 410 19.36 13.78 4.53
CA SER A 410 20.48 12.84 4.59
C SER A 410 20.35 11.90 5.80
N ASP A 411 21.38 11.09 6.05
CA ASP A 411 21.47 10.28 7.25
C ASP A 411 21.70 11.08 8.53
N LYS A 412 22.14 12.35 8.41
CA LYS A 412 22.56 13.18 9.55
C LYS A 412 21.88 14.54 9.64
N ALA A 413 21.44 15.10 8.52
CA ALA A 413 20.95 16.48 8.45
C ALA A 413 19.77 16.63 7.48
N GLU A 414 19.00 17.68 7.69
CA GLU A 414 17.99 18.11 6.73
C GLU A 414 18.61 18.50 5.38
N SER A 415 17.80 18.48 4.31
CA SER A 415 18.24 18.88 2.98
C SER A 415 17.24 19.86 2.34
N PRO A 416 17.52 21.17 2.40
CA PRO A 416 16.74 22.17 1.68
C PRO A 416 16.67 21.87 0.18
N ILE A 417 17.75 21.37 -0.40
CA ILE A 417 17.82 21.04 -1.82
C ILE A 417 16.83 19.92 -2.16
N LEU A 418 16.87 18.79 -1.44
CA LEU A 418 15.99 17.66 -1.76
C LEU A 418 14.51 18.01 -1.53
N ARG A 419 14.20 18.70 -0.42
CA ARG A 419 12.84 19.17 -0.12
C ARG A 419 12.32 20.14 -1.19
N GLY A 420 13.13 21.13 -1.58
CA GLY A 420 12.79 22.10 -2.62
C GLY A 420 12.63 21.47 -3.99
N VAL A 421 13.49 20.51 -4.36
CA VAL A 421 13.37 19.75 -5.62
C VAL A 421 12.07 18.96 -5.66
N HIS A 422 11.68 18.28 -4.57
CA HIS A 422 10.41 17.56 -4.52
C HIS A 422 9.21 18.49 -4.74
N LEU A 423 9.16 19.61 -4.00
CA LEU A 423 8.05 20.56 -4.14
C LEU A 423 7.98 21.16 -5.55
N LEU A 424 9.12 21.47 -6.18
CA LEU A 424 9.14 21.93 -7.57
C LEU A 424 8.66 20.85 -8.54
N LYS A 425 9.21 19.64 -8.44
CA LYS A 425 8.97 18.54 -9.38
C LYS A 425 7.57 17.95 -9.25
N ASN A 426 7.16 17.57 -8.04
CA ASN A 426 5.97 16.75 -7.79
C ASN A 426 4.78 17.56 -7.27
N VAL A 427 4.97 18.82 -6.85
CA VAL A 427 3.87 19.66 -6.34
C VAL A 427 3.56 20.83 -7.28
N LEU A 428 4.58 21.43 -7.90
CA LEU A 428 4.43 22.53 -8.85
C LEU A 428 4.56 22.10 -10.32
N CYS A 429 4.90 20.84 -10.59
CA CYS A 429 5.16 20.29 -11.93
C CYS A 429 6.16 21.13 -12.74
N ALA A 430 7.13 21.72 -12.06
CA ALA A 430 8.21 22.53 -12.60
C ALA A 430 9.56 21.86 -12.29
N PRO A 431 9.84 20.67 -12.86
CA PRO A 431 11.05 19.93 -12.55
C PRO A 431 12.30 20.76 -12.88
N PRO A 432 13.26 20.88 -11.97
CA PRO A 432 14.51 21.56 -12.28
C PRO A 432 15.27 20.79 -13.37
N GLY A 433 16.07 21.51 -14.15
CA GLY A 433 16.97 20.89 -15.13
C GLY A 433 17.97 19.94 -14.47
N ALA A 434 18.52 19.01 -15.24
CA ALA A 434 19.53 18.08 -14.75
C ALA A 434 20.74 18.83 -14.15
N PRO A 435 21.26 18.40 -12.99
CA PRO A 435 22.44 19.02 -12.42
C PRO A 435 23.66 18.84 -13.33
N PRO A 436 24.62 19.77 -13.31
CA PRO A 436 25.88 19.59 -14.04
C PRO A 436 26.59 18.29 -13.64
N PRO A 437 27.30 17.58 -14.54
CA PRO A 437 28.04 16.36 -14.20
C PRO A 437 29.12 16.52 -13.12
N THR A 438 29.52 17.77 -12.84
CA THR A 438 30.49 18.14 -11.81
C THR A 438 29.85 18.55 -10.48
N ALA A 439 28.52 18.41 -10.34
CA ALA A 439 27.83 18.75 -9.11
C ALA A 439 28.31 17.87 -7.94
N ASN A 440 28.56 18.50 -6.79
CA ASN A 440 28.90 17.79 -5.56
C ASN A 440 27.60 17.41 -4.83
N ASP A 441 27.31 16.11 -4.81
CA ASP A 441 26.14 15.48 -4.21
C ASP A 441 26.32 15.11 -2.73
N THR A 442 27.49 15.39 -2.14
CA THR A 442 27.71 15.16 -0.71
C THR A 442 26.69 15.96 0.10
N PRO A 443 25.98 15.39 1.08
CA PRO A 443 25.07 16.15 1.94
C PRO A 443 25.70 17.41 2.56
N VAL A 444 24.88 18.44 2.75
CA VAL A 444 25.28 19.65 3.49
C VAL A 444 24.88 19.45 4.94
N GLU A 445 25.86 19.53 5.85
CA GLU A 445 25.66 19.46 7.30
C GLU A 445 26.18 20.75 7.91
N SER A 446 25.51 21.27 8.94
CA SER A 446 26.01 22.42 9.70
C SER A 446 27.34 22.06 10.35
N GLN A 447 28.31 22.95 10.26
CA GLN A 447 29.68 22.66 10.69
C GLN A 447 30.48 23.94 10.91
N ALA A 448 31.53 23.84 11.73
CA ALA A 448 32.50 24.90 11.87
C ALA A 448 33.56 24.80 10.76
N ILE A 449 33.67 25.84 9.94
CA ILE A 449 34.71 25.98 8.89
C ILE A 449 35.62 27.13 9.30
N ASP A 450 36.93 26.87 9.40
CA ASP A 450 37.94 27.87 9.78
C ASP A 450 37.64 28.62 11.10
N GLY A 451 36.94 27.96 12.02
CA GLY A 451 36.57 28.50 13.33
C GLY A 451 35.24 29.28 13.35
N GLU A 452 34.55 29.38 12.22
CA GLU A 452 33.22 29.99 12.10
C GLU A 452 32.16 28.89 11.98
N ALA A 453 31.18 28.90 12.89
CA ALA A 453 30.04 27.99 12.83
C ALA A 453 29.09 28.48 11.73
N LEU A 454 28.83 27.64 10.73
CA LEU A 454 27.95 27.95 9.62
C LEU A 454 26.73 27.03 9.65
N SER A 455 25.56 27.63 9.45
CA SER A 455 24.27 26.94 9.31
C SER A 455 24.17 26.20 7.97
N ILE A 456 23.24 25.26 7.88
CA ILE A 456 22.96 24.55 6.62
C ILE A 456 22.58 25.52 5.52
N ARG A 457 21.80 26.57 5.82
CA ARG A 457 21.45 27.63 4.88
C ARG A 457 22.69 28.33 4.29
N GLU A 458 23.60 28.80 5.15
CA GLU A 458 24.81 29.51 4.72
C GLU A 458 25.73 28.62 3.89
N LEU A 459 25.86 27.34 4.28
CA LEU A 459 26.65 26.36 3.55
C LEU A 459 26.04 25.99 2.20
N THR A 460 24.72 25.85 2.13
CA THR A 460 23.99 25.63 0.88
C THR A 460 24.20 26.81 -0.07
N ASP A 461 23.97 28.05 0.38
CA ASP A 461 24.17 29.24 -0.45
C ASP A 461 25.63 29.40 -0.89
N ALA A 462 26.59 29.16 0.02
CA ALA A 462 28.02 29.21 -0.31
C ALA A 462 28.41 28.18 -1.38
N ARG A 463 27.78 27.00 -1.36
CA ARG A 463 28.02 25.92 -2.33
C ARG A 463 27.37 26.20 -3.68
N THR A 464 26.17 26.79 -3.69
CA THR A 464 25.38 26.98 -4.91
C THR A 464 25.53 28.36 -5.54
N LYS A 465 26.35 29.26 -4.98
CA LYS A 465 26.55 30.65 -5.47
C LYS A 465 27.04 30.82 -6.92
N GLY A 466 27.52 29.75 -7.56
CA GLY A 466 27.98 29.79 -8.95
C GLY A 466 26.84 30.08 -9.92
N ALA A 467 27.10 30.85 -10.98
CA ALA A 467 26.07 31.26 -11.93
C ALA A 467 25.34 30.07 -12.58
N GLU A 468 26.05 28.97 -12.88
CA GLU A 468 25.48 27.74 -13.44
C GLU A 468 24.52 27.06 -12.46
N CYS A 469 24.86 27.00 -11.17
CA CYS A 469 24.01 26.39 -10.14
C CYS A 469 22.75 27.23 -9.88
N MET A 470 22.88 28.55 -9.85
CA MET A 470 21.77 29.45 -9.54
C MET A 470 20.67 29.48 -10.61
N VAL A 471 20.89 28.87 -11.79
CA VAL A 471 19.82 28.66 -12.78
C VAL A 471 18.65 27.88 -12.17
N CYS A 472 18.94 26.84 -11.39
CA CYS A 472 17.92 26.05 -10.69
C CYS A 472 17.83 26.44 -9.21
N HIS A 473 18.98 26.71 -8.56
CA HIS A 473 19.03 26.95 -7.11
C HIS A 473 18.40 28.27 -6.66
N ALA A 474 18.14 29.22 -7.57
CA ALA A 474 17.40 30.43 -7.24
C ALA A 474 15.98 30.14 -6.72
N GLN A 475 15.34 29.08 -7.20
CA GLN A 475 14.03 28.63 -6.70
C GLN A 475 14.18 27.49 -5.68
N ILE A 476 15.01 26.47 -5.98
CA ILE A 476 15.17 25.29 -5.10
C ILE A 476 15.53 25.72 -3.68
N ASN A 477 16.53 26.59 -3.52
CA ASN A 477 17.01 26.97 -2.18
C ASN A 477 15.90 27.68 -1.41
N LYS A 478 15.22 28.66 -2.02
CA LYS A 478 14.23 29.48 -1.33
C LYS A 478 13.01 28.68 -0.89
N ILE A 479 12.54 27.75 -1.72
CA ILE A 479 11.45 26.83 -1.36
C ILE A 479 11.91 25.87 -0.27
N GLY A 480 13.12 25.31 -0.43
CA GLY A 480 13.71 24.38 0.53
C GLY A 480 13.96 24.97 1.92
N PHE A 481 14.40 26.24 1.99
CA PHE A 481 14.69 26.93 3.24
C PHE A 481 13.44 27.14 4.10
N ALA A 482 12.25 27.23 3.49
CA ALA A 482 10.98 27.27 4.22
C ALA A 482 10.82 26.08 5.20
N LEU A 483 11.40 24.93 4.86
CA LEU A 483 11.34 23.72 5.67
C LEU A 483 12.58 23.57 6.57
N GLY A 484 13.34 24.63 6.80
CA GLY A 484 14.60 24.61 7.57
C GLY A 484 14.41 24.34 9.06
N ASN A 485 13.23 24.60 9.63
CA ASN A 485 12.95 24.31 11.04
C ASN A 485 12.85 22.81 11.36
N TYR A 486 12.90 21.91 10.39
CA TYR A 486 12.79 20.47 10.65
C TYR A 486 14.10 19.75 10.36
N ASP A 487 14.58 18.96 11.31
CA ASP A 487 15.79 18.15 11.17
C ASP A 487 15.64 16.98 10.17
N ALA A 488 16.63 16.09 10.14
CA ALA A 488 16.66 14.95 9.23
C ALA A 488 15.55 13.91 9.44
N ILE A 489 14.93 13.85 10.64
CA ILE A 489 13.83 12.93 10.96
C ILE A 489 12.49 13.67 11.10
N GLY A 490 12.52 14.97 10.80
CA GLY A 490 11.37 15.85 10.83
C GLY A 490 11.07 16.44 12.20
N GLN A 491 11.95 16.34 13.20
CA GLN A 491 11.80 17.01 14.50
C GLN A 491 11.95 18.53 14.35
N PHE A 492 11.11 19.30 15.03
CA PHE A 492 11.14 20.76 14.95
C PHE A 492 12.30 21.35 15.77
N GLN A 493 12.93 22.39 15.24
CA GLN A 493 14.09 23.08 15.81
C GLN A 493 13.92 24.61 15.69
N GLU A 494 13.96 25.30 16.83
CA GLU A 494 14.00 26.78 16.86
C GLU A 494 15.40 27.34 16.58
N LYS A 495 16.44 26.55 16.85
CA LYS A 495 17.85 26.95 16.75
C LYS A 495 18.66 25.91 16.00
N ASP A 496 19.60 26.37 15.19
CA ASP A 496 20.55 25.48 14.53
C ASP A 496 21.52 24.89 15.57
N SER A 497 21.71 23.58 15.49
CA SER A 497 22.40 22.78 16.50
C SER A 497 23.90 23.09 16.62
N VAL A 498 24.49 23.72 15.60
CA VAL A 498 25.93 24.03 15.54
C VAL A 498 26.19 25.50 15.81
N THR A 499 25.42 26.40 15.20
CA THR A 499 25.56 27.84 15.39
C THR A 499 24.94 28.34 16.70
N GLY A 500 23.87 27.67 17.17
CA GLY A 500 23.07 28.11 18.34
C GLY A 500 22.17 29.32 18.08
N GLU A 501 22.17 29.84 16.85
CA GLU A 501 21.34 30.95 16.40
C GLU A 501 19.94 30.46 15.99
N PRO A 502 18.91 31.34 16.00
CA PRO A 502 17.59 30.99 15.50
C PRO A 502 17.63 30.50 14.05
N VAL A 503 16.93 29.41 13.75
CA VAL A 503 16.80 28.91 12.38
C VAL A 503 16.06 29.94 11.54
N ASN A 504 16.66 30.37 10.44
CA ASN A 504 16.02 31.26 9.49
C ASN A 504 15.33 30.46 8.37
N ALA A 505 14.07 30.12 8.62
CA ALA A 505 13.21 29.41 7.68
C ALA A 505 12.43 30.30 6.72
N SER A 506 12.79 31.58 6.57
CA SER A 506 12.19 32.41 5.52
C SER A 506 12.43 31.79 4.13
N GLY A 507 11.41 31.69 3.30
CA GLY A 507 11.50 31.24 1.92
C GLY A 507 10.85 32.23 0.94
N GLU A 508 10.73 31.82 -0.32
CA GLU A 508 10.04 32.57 -1.36
C GLU A 508 9.56 31.62 -2.45
N LEU A 509 8.32 31.83 -2.91
CA LEU A 509 7.81 31.29 -4.17
C LEU A 509 7.98 32.37 -5.25
N ALA A 510 8.58 32.00 -6.37
CA ALA A 510 8.81 32.90 -7.49
C ALA A 510 8.59 32.17 -8.81
N GLY A 511 7.86 32.78 -9.75
CA GLY A 511 7.49 32.15 -11.01
C GLY A 511 6.35 31.13 -10.88
N THR A 512 5.52 31.25 -9.85
CA THR A 512 4.28 30.49 -9.65
C THR A 512 3.08 31.44 -9.70
N ASP A 513 1.88 30.89 -9.64
CA ASP A 513 0.64 31.68 -9.52
C ASP A 513 0.38 32.21 -8.09
N VAL A 514 1.24 31.86 -7.14
CA VAL A 514 1.18 32.24 -5.72
C VAL A 514 2.52 32.81 -5.23
N ASP A 515 3.15 33.65 -6.06
CA ASP A 515 4.43 34.30 -5.77
C ASP A 515 4.42 35.09 -4.43
N GLY A 516 5.58 35.10 -3.76
CA GLY A 516 5.82 35.92 -2.57
C GLY A 516 6.74 35.26 -1.56
N GLU A 517 7.21 36.07 -0.61
CA GLU A 517 7.96 35.62 0.57
C GLU A 517 7.06 34.76 1.47
N VAL A 518 7.64 33.72 2.06
CA VAL A 518 6.98 32.84 3.04
C VAL A 518 7.77 32.82 4.33
N ASP A 519 7.09 32.78 5.47
CA ASP A 519 7.76 32.86 6.78
C ASP A 519 8.41 31.52 7.18
N ASP A 520 7.74 30.41 6.87
CA ASP A 520 8.15 29.05 7.22
C ASP A 520 7.40 27.99 6.37
N GLY A 521 7.55 26.71 6.74
CA GLY A 521 6.95 25.57 6.05
C GLY A 521 5.43 25.49 6.15
N VAL A 522 4.84 26.06 7.21
CA VAL A 522 3.38 26.11 7.38
C VAL A 522 2.79 27.20 6.48
N ASP A 523 3.39 28.39 6.43
CA ASP A 523 2.99 29.46 5.49
C ASP A 523 3.21 29.02 4.03
N LEU A 524 4.32 28.34 3.74
CA LEU A 524 4.57 27.73 2.43
C LEU A 524 3.44 26.76 2.04
N SER A 525 3.09 25.84 2.93
CA SER A 525 2.04 24.85 2.67
C SER A 525 0.68 25.53 2.48
N ALA A 526 0.35 26.54 3.28
CA ALA A 526 -0.88 27.31 3.15
C ALA A 526 -0.97 28.09 1.83
N ARG A 527 0.15 28.61 1.32
CA ARG A 527 0.19 29.28 0.01
C ARG A 527 0.02 28.30 -1.15
N LEU A 528 0.73 27.17 -1.09
CA LEU A 528 0.60 26.12 -2.10
C LEU A 528 -0.83 25.55 -2.14
N ALA A 529 -1.53 25.51 -1.00
CA ALA A 529 -2.92 25.07 -0.91
C ALA A 529 -3.89 25.91 -1.77
N GLY A 530 -3.55 27.17 -2.07
CA GLY A 530 -4.36 28.08 -2.89
C GLY A 530 -3.93 28.20 -4.35
N SER A 531 -2.96 27.40 -4.79
CA SER A 531 -2.38 27.48 -6.13
C SER A 531 -3.15 26.62 -7.14
N ALA A 532 -3.59 27.24 -8.24
CA ALA A 532 -4.15 26.54 -9.39
C ALA A 532 -3.08 25.71 -10.11
N GLN A 533 -1.82 26.15 -10.10
CA GLN A 533 -0.68 25.37 -10.60
C GLN A 533 -0.51 24.07 -9.80
N VAL A 534 -0.58 24.13 -8.47
CA VAL A 534 -0.52 22.93 -7.61
C VAL A 534 -1.70 22.01 -7.87
N SER A 535 -2.91 22.56 -7.93
CA SER A 535 -4.12 21.80 -8.30
C SER A 535 -3.95 21.10 -9.64
N GLY A 536 -3.47 21.81 -10.67
CA GLY A 536 -3.21 21.25 -11.99
C GLY A 536 -2.16 20.13 -11.98
N CYS A 537 -1.09 20.30 -11.20
CA CYS A 537 -0.05 19.28 -11.07
C CYS A 537 -0.57 18.00 -10.42
N VAL A 538 -1.33 18.12 -9.32
CA VAL A 538 -1.97 16.98 -8.66
C VAL A 538 -2.95 16.27 -9.59
N ALA A 539 -3.73 17.04 -10.37
CA ALA A 539 -4.60 16.47 -11.40
C ALA A 539 -3.83 15.67 -12.45
N SER A 540 -2.70 16.19 -12.97
CA SER A 540 -1.87 15.44 -13.93
C SER A 540 -1.32 14.15 -13.33
N HIS A 541 -0.87 14.13 -12.07
CA HIS A 541 -0.45 12.89 -11.42
C HIS A 541 -1.59 11.85 -11.31
N TRP A 542 -2.82 12.29 -11.04
CA TRP A 542 -3.98 11.40 -11.04
C TRP A 542 -4.34 10.87 -12.43
N ILE A 543 -4.16 11.67 -13.47
CA ILE A 543 -4.32 11.22 -14.87
C ILE A 543 -3.23 10.21 -15.22
N GLU A 544 -1.98 10.48 -14.87
CA GLU A 544 -0.86 9.53 -15.05
C GLU A 544 -1.18 8.17 -14.40
N GLN A 545 -1.68 8.21 -13.17
CA GLN A 545 -2.09 7.01 -12.42
C GLN A 545 -3.23 6.26 -13.11
N ALA A 546 -4.24 6.98 -13.59
CA ALA A 546 -5.40 6.39 -14.27
C ALA A 546 -5.05 5.73 -15.60
N LEU A 547 -4.09 6.31 -16.32
CA LEU A 547 -3.65 5.81 -17.63
C LEU A 547 -2.52 4.78 -17.54
N GLY A 548 -1.82 4.69 -16.40
CA GLY A 548 -0.62 3.85 -16.26
C GLY A 548 0.53 4.30 -17.16
N ARG A 549 0.49 5.54 -17.66
CA ARG A 549 1.48 6.17 -18.55
C ARG A 549 1.41 7.68 -18.41
N ARG A 550 2.45 8.38 -18.87
CA ARG A 550 2.36 9.83 -19.04
C ARG A 550 1.33 10.20 -20.11
N PRO A 551 0.54 11.27 -19.88
CA PRO A 551 -0.22 11.93 -20.92
C PRO A 551 0.65 12.22 -22.14
N SER A 552 0.05 12.02 -23.31
CA SER A 552 0.61 12.37 -24.61
C SER A 552 -0.06 13.65 -25.11
N ASP A 553 0.46 14.22 -26.21
CA ASP A 553 -0.15 15.41 -26.83
C ASP A 553 -1.64 15.23 -27.19
N LEU A 554 -2.08 13.98 -27.39
CA LEU A 554 -3.48 13.64 -27.69
C LEU A 554 -4.39 13.68 -26.46
N ASP A 555 -3.83 13.60 -25.26
CA ASP A 555 -4.59 13.65 -24.01
C ASP A 555 -4.83 15.09 -23.51
N GLY A 556 -4.23 16.09 -24.16
CA GLY A 556 -4.20 17.48 -23.67
C GLY A 556 -5.58 18.12 -23.43
N CYS A 557 -6.59 17.81 -24.25
CA CYS A 557 -7.95 18.29 -24.01
C CYS A 557 -8.58 17.66 -22.77
N SER A 558 -8.27 16.39 -22.49
CA SER A 558 -8.71 15.71 -21.27
C SER A 558 -8.00 16.26 -20.04
N GLU A 559 -6.70 16.51 -20.14
CA GLU A 559 -5.93 17.14 -19.06
C GLU A 559 -6.48 18.53 -18.73
N GLU A 560 -6.67 19.40 -19.73
CA GLU A 560 -7.19 20.76 -19.52
C GLU A 560 -8.60 20.72 -18.88
N ALA A 561 -9.47 19.82 -19.31
CA ALA A 561 -10.82 19.69 -18.76
C ALA A 561 -10.79 19.22 -17.29
N VAL A 562 -10.01 18.19 -16.97
CA VAL A 562 -9.86 17.67 -15.60
C VAL A 562 -9.21 18.70 -14.68
N GLN A 563 -8.13 19.34 -15.14
CA GLN A 563 -7.45 20.40 -14.40
C GLN A 563 -8.37 21.58 -14.15
N GLY A 564 -9.19 21.99 -15.13
CA GLY A 564 -10.17 23.06 -14.98
C GLY A 564 -11.23 22.74 -13.91
N VAL A 565 -11.83 21.55 -13.96
CA VAL A 565 -12.80 21.10 -12.94
C VAL A 565 -12.17 21.10 -11.54
N PHE A 566 -10.95 20.61 -11.42
CA PHE A 566 -10.28 20.52 -10.13
C PHE A 566 -9.81 21.88 -9.61
N ALA A 567 -9.34 22.79 -10.48
CA ALA A 567 -9.01 24.15 -10.10
C ALA A 567 -10.23 24.93 -9.57
N ASP A 568 -11.42 24.68 -10.13
CA ASP A 568 -12.66 25.32 -9.69
C ASP A 568 -13.20 24.78 -8.36
N THR A 569 -13.00 23.48 -8.09
CA THR A 569 -13.61 22.79 -6.95
C THR A 569 -12.66 22.53 -5.80
N GLY A 570 -11.41 22.17 -6.10
CA GLY A 570 -10.44 21.63 -5.14
C GLY A 570 -10.84 20.29 -4.52
N ASP A 571 -11.95 19.67 -4.97
CA ASP A 571 -12.52 18.46 -4.39
C ASP A 571 -11.86 17.22 -5.03
N LEU A 572 -11.18 16.42 -4.21
CA LEU A 572 -10.46 15.22 -4.63
C LEU A 572 -11.40 14.14 -5.18
N ARG A 573 -12.63 14.02 -4.68
CA ARG A 573 -13.61 13.06 -5.21
C ARG A 573 -14.05 13.52 -6.59
N GLU A 574 -14.27 14.82 -6.77
CA GLU A 574 -14.64 15.36 -8.09
C GLU A 574 -13.51 15.25 -9.10
N LEU A 575 -12.25 15.42 -8.66
CA LEU A 575 -11.09 15.13 -9.49
C LEU A 575 -11.14 13.69 -10.03
N LEU A 576 -11.25 12.69 -9.15
CA LEU A 576 -11.27 11.29 -9.57
C LEU A 576 -12.44 10.97 -10.51
N ARG A 577 -13.62 11.57 -10.28
CA ARG A 577 -14.78 11.45 -11.19
C ARG A 577 -14.50 12.06 -12.54
N SER A 578 -13.90 13.25 -12.58
CA SER A 578 -13.60 13.93 -13.84
C SER A 578 -12.59 13.13 -14.68
N VAL A 579 -11.59 12.51 -14.03
CA VAL A 579 -10.62 11.62 -14.68
C VAL A 579 -11.31 10.43 -15.35
N VAL A 580 -12.17 9.68 -14.63
CA VAL A 580 -12.82 8.48 -15.19
C VAL A 580 -13.85 8.78 -16.29
N THR A 581 -14.33 10.01 -16.37
CA THR A 581 -15.24 10.47 -17.43
C THR A 581 -14.52 11.19 -18.58
N SER A 582 -13.20 11.34 -18.52
CA SER A 582 -12.42 12.04 -19.54
C SER A 582 -12.21 11.17 -20.80
N ASP A 583 -12.05 11.81 -21.96
CA ASP A 583 -11.81 11.08 -23.21
C ASP A 583 -10.54 10.23 -23.14
N ALA A 584 -9.47 10.70 -22.49
CA ALA A 584 -8.25 9.92 -22.27
C ALA A 584 -8.51 8.60 -21.51
N PHE A 585 -9.52 8.58 -20.64
CA PHE A 585 -9.93 7.39 -19.92
C PHE A 585 -10.85 6.47 -20.75
N LEU A 586 -11.60 7.01 -21.69
CA LEU A 586 -12.62 6.28 -22.46
C LEU A 586 -12.12 5.76 -23.82
N TYR A 587 -11.09 6.39 -24.36
CA TYR A 587 -10.57 6.09 -25.68
C TYR A 587 -9.09 5.71 -25.60
N ARG A 588 -8.63 5.02 -26.64
CA ARG A 588 -7.22 4.69 -26.84
C ARG A 588 -6.83 5.04 -28.27
N ASN A 589 -5.59 5.47 -28.43
CA ASN A 589 -4.99 5.64 -29.75
C ASN A 589 -4.44 4.30 -30.26
N GLU A 590 -4.73 3.95 -31.51
CA GLU A 590 -4.02 2.88 -32.21
C GLU A 590 -2.53 3.23 -32.24
N ILE A 591 -1.71 2.28 -31.83
CA ILE A 591 -0.26 2.41 -31.98
C ILE A 591 0.00 2.31 -33.47
N ALA A 592 0.35 3.43 -34.12
CA ALA A 592 0.76 3.42 -35.52
C ALA A 592 1.91 2.41 -35.69
N GLU A 593 1.75 1.45 -36.61
CA GLU A 593 2.88 0.61 -37.02
C GLU A 593 3.99 1.51 -37.60
N GLU A 594 5.25 1.23 -37.26
CA GLU A 594 6.41 1.95 -37.81
C GLU A 594 6.34 1.93 -39.35
N GLY A 595 5.88 3.02 -39.96
CA GLY A 595 5.72 3.12 -41.42
C GLY A 595 4.72 4.16 -41.91
N ASP A 596 3.73 4.54 -41.10
CA ASP A 596 2.65 5.47 -41.49
C ASP A 596 2.80 6.86 -40.83
N GLN A 597 3.93 7.54 -41.07
CA GLN A 597 4.07 8.99 -40.83
C GLN A 597 4.14 9.79 -42.13
#